data_AF-A0A0V0HFP8-F1
#
_entry.id   AF-A0A0V0HFP8-F1
#
_cell.length_a   1.000
_cell.length_b   1.000
_cell.length_c   1.000
_cell.angle_alpha   90.00
_cell.angle_beta   90.00
_cell.angle_gamma   90.00
#
_symmetry.space_group_name_H-M   'P 1'
#
loop_
_entity.id
_entity.type
_entity.pdbx_description
1 polymer ?
#
loop_
_entity_poly.entity_id
_entity_poly.type
_entity_poly.pdbx_seq_one_letter_code
_entity_poly.pdbx_strand_id
1 'polypeptide(L)'
;MDLFRQAILRQGPPEEFALLTVQEAIKPQKQTKLVQDENQLLENILRSLLQELVAAAVQSGQKVMKYGVSIVDGESSQGQIPRLLDIVLYLCEKEHVEGGMIFQLLEDLTEMSTMRNCEDVFGYIESKQDILGKPELFARGKLVMLRTCNQLLRRLSKVYSALHFSFVLCIRYQKHLLTLFAH
;
A
#
# COMPACT_ATOMS: atom_id res chain seq x y z
N MET A 1 10.08 14.68 0.92
CA MET A 1 9.75 14.18 -0.44
C MET A 1 10.95 13.51 -1.10
N ASP A 2 12.11 14.18 -1.19
CA ASP A 2 13.29 13.63 -1.90
C ASP A 2 13.87 12.34 -1.31
N LEU A 3 13.83 12.17 0.01
CA LEU A 3 14.40 11.00 0.68
C LEU A 3 13.64 9.70 0.33
N PHE A 4 12.31 9.73 0.35
CA PHE A 4 11.46 8.62 -0.10
C PHE A 4 11.56 8.38 -1.61
N ARG A 5 11.72 9.44 -2.41
CA ARG A 5 11.92 9.30 -3.86
C ARG A 5 13.25 8.61 -4.18
N GLN A 6 14.33 9.01 -3.51
CA GLN A 6 15.64 8.36 -3.62
C GLN A 6 15.61 6.91 -3.10
N ALA A 7 14.80 6.64 -2.07
CA ALA A 7 14.60 5.29 -1.53
C ALA A 7 13.93 4.33 -2.51
N ILE A 8 12.86 4.79 -3.16
CA ILE A 8 12.15 4.02 -4.18
C ILE A 8 13.09 3.70 -5.36
N LEU A 9 14.02 4.61 -5.67
CA LEU A 9 14.99 4.49 -6.76
C LEU A 9 16.25 3.65 -6.42
N ARG A 10 16.66 3.53 -5.15
CA ARG A 10 17.86 2.73 -4.75
C ARG A 10 17.53 1.24 -4.70
N GLN A 11 18.17 0.36 -5.48
CA GLN A 11 18.03 -1.11 -5.33
C GLN A 11 18.68 -1.59 -4.02
N GLY A 12 17.94 -2.31 -3.17
CA GLY A 12 18.40 -2.82 -1.87
C GLY A 12 17.25 -3.37 -0.99
N PRO A 13 17.53 -4.22 0.01
CA PRO A 13 16.51 -4.80 0.88
C PRO A 13 15.78 -3.71 1.69
N PRO A 14 14.44 -3.81 1.84
CA PRO A 14 13.64 -2.77 2.49
C PRO A 14 13.98 -2.55 3.97
N GLU A 15 14.54 -3.56 4.64
CA GLU A 15 14.89 -3.52 6.06
C GLU A 15 16.03 -2.56 6.39
N GLU A 16 17.08 -2.54 5.55
CA GLU A 16 18.29 -1.73 5.75
C GLU A 16 17.96 -0.23 5.55
N PHE A 17 17.05 0.05 4.62
CA PHE A 17 16.59 1.40 4.31
C PHE A 17 15.63 1.95 5.36
N ALA A 18 14.70 1.12 5.86
CA ALA A 18 13.75 1.57 6.86
C ALA A 18 14.45 1.90 8.18
N LEU A 19 15.47 1.13 8.58
CA LEU A 19 16.31 1.46 9.75
C LEU A 19 17.06 2.78 9.60
N LEU A 20 17.61 3.09 8.41
CA LEU A 20 18.30 4.36 8.15
C LEU A 20 17.35 5.56 8.15
N THR A 21 16.17 5.42 7.54
CA THR A 21 15.14 6.48 7.47
C THR A 21 14.58 6.77 8.86
N VAL A 22 14.38 5.72 9.64
CA VAL A 22 13.97 5.80 11.04
C VAL A 22 15.08 6.38 11.90
N GLN A 23 16.35 6.03 11.71
CA GLN A 23 17.46 6.62 12.50
C GLN A 23 17.71 8.10 12.19
N GLU A 24 17.52 8.56 10.96
CA GLU A 24 17.61 10.00 10.65
C GLU A 24 16.38 10.79 11.12
N ALA A 25 15.19 10.18 11.10
CA ALA A 25 13.96 10.80 11.61
C ALA A 25 13.86 10.77 13.14
N ILE A 26 14.32 9.70 13.79
CA ILE A 26 14.29 9.48 15.23
C ILE A 26 15.63 9.90 15.85
N LYS A 27 15.88 11.21 15.93
CA LYS A 27 16.63 11.70 17.09
C LYS A 27 15.79 11.42 18.35
N PRO A 28 16.41 11.11 19.51
CA PRO A 28 15.65 10.70 20.69
C PRO A 28 14.98 11.94 21.28
N GLN A 29 13.72 12.21 20.91
CA GLN A 29 12.95 13.29 21.53
C GLN A 29 11.64 12.76 22.11
N LYS A 30 11.72 12.46 23.41
CA LYS A 30 10.58 12.47 24.32
C LYS A 30 9.85 13.81 24.18
N GLN A 31 8.65 13.84 23.59
CA GLN A 31 7.49 14.62 24.07
C GLN A 31 6.26 14.44 23.17
N THR A 32 5.21 13.88 23.77
CA THR A 32 3.98 13.28 23.23
C THR A 32 3.03 14.24 22.47
N LYS A 33 3.44 15.47 22.15
CA LYS A 33 2.65 16.42 21.33
C LYS A 33 3.29 16.77 19.98
N LEU A 34 4.61 16.66 19.84
CA LEU A 34 5.31 16.91 18.56
C LEU A 34 5.21 15.69 17.61
N VAL A 35 5.10 14.49 18.18
CA VAL A 35 5.01 13.21 17.44
C VAL A 35 3.76 13.13 16.56
N GLN A 36 2.64 13.76 16.95
CA GLN A 36 1.39 13.67 16.19
C GLN A 36 1.41 14.51 14.91
N ASP A 37 2.00 15.71 14.95
CA ASP A 37 2.15 16.58 13.77
C ASP A 37 3.17 16.01 12.78
N GLU A 38 4.26 15.42 13.28
CA GLU A 38 5.27 14.75 12.43
C GLU A 38 4.69 13.50 11.75
N ASN A 39 3.86 12.72 12.46
CA ASN A 39 3.14 11.59 11.88
C ASN A 39 2.16 12.04 10.79
N GLN A 40 1.38 13.10 11.05
CA GLN A 40 0.45 13.64 10.06
C GLN A 40 1.17 14.16 8.82
N LEU A 41 2.33 14.79 9.00
CA LEU A 41 3.18 15.27 7.91
C LEU A 41 3.76 14.11 7.10
N LEU A 42 4.23 13.05 7.76
CA LEU A 42 4.70 11.84 7.10
C LEU A 42 3.58 11.17 6.29
N GLU A 43 2.38 11.06 6.87
CA GLU A 43 1.22 10.49 6.16
C GLU A 43 0.86 11.28 4.91
N ASN A 44 0.84 12.61 5.01
CA ASN A 44 0.58 13.50 3.88
C ASN A 44 1.64 13.37 2.79
N ILE A 45 2.91 13.23 3.16
CA ILE A 45 4.03 12.98 2.24
C ILE A 45 3.83 11.65 1.51
N LEU A 46 3.52 10.57 2.24
CA LEU A 46 3.33 9.24 1.65
C LEU A 46 2.14 9.22 0.69
N ARG A 47 1.04 9.88 1.04
CA ARG A 47 -0.15 9.99 0.17
C ARG A 47 0.13 10.82 -1.07
N SER A 48 0.81 11.95 -0.94
CA SER A 48 1.19 12.81 -2.06
C SER A 48 2.13 12.06 -3.03
N LEU A 49 3.09 11.32 -2.48
CA LEU A 49 4.00 10.51 -3.28
C LEU A 49 3.28 9.37 -4.02
N LEU A 50 2.32 8.70 -3.37
CA LEU A 50 1.48 7.70 -4.02
C LEU A 50 0.70 8.32 -5.19
N GLN A 51 0.08 9.48 -4.98
CA GLN A 51 -0.67 10.20 -6.01
C GLN A 51 0.21 10.57 -7.21
N GLU A 52 1.40 11.09 -6.96
CA GLU A 52 2.37 11.42 -8.01
C GLU A 52 2.77 10.18 -8.83
N LEU A 53 3.08 9.06 -8.17
CA LEU A 53 3.46 7.82 -8.84
C LEU A 53 2.31 7.24 -9.67
N VAL A 54 1.09 7.26 -9.14
CA VAL A 54 -0.10 6.81 -9.88
C VAL A 54 -0.34 7.70 -11.09
N ALA A 55 -0.25 9.03 -10.93
CA ALA A 55 -0.40 9.97 -12.04
C ALA A 55 0.65 9.72 -13.13
N ALA A 56 1.92 9.49 -12.75
CA ALA A 56 2.99 9.20 -13.69
C ALA A 56 2.82 7.82 -14.38
N ALA A 57 2.31 6.82 -13.66
CA ALA A 57 1.95 5.52 -14.23
C ALA A 57 0.84 5.64 -15.29
N VAL A 58 -0.21 6.41 -14.98
CA VAL A 58 -1.31 6.67 -15.90
C VAL A 58 -0.84 7.45 -17.13
N GLN A 59 -0.02 8.48 -16.96
CA GLN A 59 0.54 9.27 -18.07
C GLN A 59 1.43 8.45 -19.00
N SER A 60 2.21 7.51 -18.44
CA SER A 60 3.07 6.61 -19.22
C SER A 60 2.32 5.43 -19.84
N GLY A 61 1.01 5.27 -19.56
CA GLY A 61 0.20 4.15 -20.03
C GLY A 61 0.62 2.80 -19.43
N GLN A 62 1.46 2.80 -18.39
CA GLN A 62 1.91 1.58 -17.72
C GLN A 62 0.85 1.09 -16.72
N LYS A 63 0.86 -0.22 -16.42
CA LYS A 63 0.08 -0.74 -15.31
C LYS A 63 0.62 -0.14 -14.00
N VAL A 64 -0.28 0.36 -13.15
CA VAL A 64 0.06 1.09 -11.91
C VAL A 64 1.07 0.32 -11.05
N MET A 65 0.81 -0.96 -10.77
CA MET A 65 1.71 -1.78 -9.95
C MET A 65 3.03 -2.17 -10.65
N LYS A 66 3.17 -1.95 -11.95
CA LYS A 66 4.39 -2.20 -12.74
C LYS A 66 5.12 -0.91 -13.12
N TYR A 67 4.68 0.23 -12.59
CA TYR A 67 5.29 1.51 -12.91
C TYR A 67 6.75 1.57 -12.43
N GLY A 68 7.64 2.01 -13.31
CA GLY A 68 9.06 2.15 -13.01
C GLY A 68 9.83 0.83 -12.86
N VAL A 69 9.24 -0.29 -13.27
CA VAL A 69 9.98 -1.55 -13.46
C VAL A 69 10.99 -1.34 -14.58
N SER A 70 12.28 -1.41 -14.25
CA SER A 70 13.35 -1.50 -15.24
C SER A 70 13.82 -2.95 -15.32
N ILE A 71 13.87 -3.48 -16.52
CA ILE A 71 14.52 -4.77 -16.79
C ILE A 71 16.01 -4.45 -16.94
N VAL A 72 16.75 -4.55 -15.83
CA VAL A 72 18.21 -4.46 -15.86
C VAL A 72 18.69 -5.83 -15.38
N ASP A 73 19.42 -6.56 -16.24
CA ASP A 73 20.05 -7.85 -15.91
C ASP A 73 19.13 -9.05 -15.61
N GLY A 74 17.94 -9.12 -16.21
CA GLY A 74 17.08 -10.33 -16.14
C GLY A 74 16.34 -10.52 -14.82
N GLU A 75 16.62 -9.71 -13.80
CA GLU A 75 15.81 -9.57 -12.59
C GLU A 75 14.83 -8.40 -12.75
N SER A 76 13.53 -8.70 -12.62
CA SER A 76 12.49 -7.67 -12.69
C SER A 76 12.54 -6.82 -11.44
N SER A 77 13.02 -5.58 -11.52
CA SER A 77 12.99 -4.66 -10.38
C SER A 77 11.53 -4.47 -9.94
N GLN A 78 11.25 -4.60 -8.64
CA GLN A 78 9.90 -4.36 -8.13
C GLN A 78 9.40 -2.96 -8.52
N GLY A 79 8.14 -2.85 -8.93
CA GLY A 79 7.54 -1.58 -9.32
C GLY A 79 7.64 -0.54 -8.19
N GLN A 80 7.71 0.74 -8.57
CA GLN A 80 7.90 1.84 -7.62
C GLN A 80 6.75 1.95 -6.60
N ILE A 81 5.51 1.69 -7.03
CA ILE A 81 4.32 1.71 -6.17
C ILE A 81 4.33 0.54 -5.18
N PRO A 82 4.47 -0.74 -5.59
CA PRO A 82 4.62 -1.84 -4.64
C PRO A 82 5.75 -1.62 -3.64
N ARG A 83 6.84 -0.99 -4.08
CA ARG A 83 7.98 -0.70 -3.20
C ARG A 83 7.68 0.36 -2.15
N LEU A 84 6.95 1.41 -2.52
CA LEU A 84 6.42 2.38 -1.55
C LEU A 84 5.52 1.68 -0.52
N LEU A 85 4.61 0.82 -0.99
CA LEU A 85 3.71 0.07 -0.09
C LEU A 85 4.49 -0.85 0.86
N ASP A 86 5.57 -1.49 0.40
CA ASP A 86 6.42 -2.34 1.24
C ASP A 86 7.16 -1.55 2.31
N ILE A 87 7.68 -0.35 1.98
CA ILE A 87 8.29 0.55 2.96
C ILE A 87 7.27 0.94 4.02
N VAL A 88 6.07 1.35 3.61
CA VAL A 88 5.01 1.74 4.57
C VAL A 88 4.55 0.55 5.41
N LEU A 89 4.41 -0.63 4.81
CA LEU A 89 4.05 -1.86 5.54
C LEU A 89 5.10 -2.19 6.61
N TYR A 90 6.39 -2.05 6.29
CA TYR A 90 7.46 -2.22 7.27
C TYR A 90 7.39 -1.17 8.38
N LEU A 91 7.19 0.11 8.04
CA LEU A 91 7.05 1.17 9.04
C LEU A 91 5.84 0.95 9.97
N CYS A 92 4.74 0.42 9.43
CA CYS A 92 3.58 0.01 10.21
C CYS A 92 3.90 -1.16 11.15
N GLU A 93 4.64 -2.17 10.65
CA GLU A 93 5.05 -3.33 11.46
C GLU A 93 5.99 -2.94 12.61
N LYS A 94 6.87 -1.95 12.40
CA LYS A 94 7.78 -1.43 13.43
C LYS A 94 7.16 -0.35 14.32
N GLU A 95 5.85 -0.11 14.18
CA GLU A 95 5.10 0.90 14.94
C GLU A 95 5.63 2.35 14.77
N HIS A 96 6.37 2.62 13.69
CA HIS A 96 6.83 3.97 13.35
C HIS A 96 5.73 4.82 12.71
N VAL A 97 4.76 4.17 12.09
CA VAL A 97 3.58 4.78 11.48
C VAL A 97 2.35 4.04 11.98
N GLU A 98 1.20 4.72 12.02
CA GLU A 98 -0.05 4.07 12.40
C GLU A 98 -0.35 2.87 11.49
N GLY A 99 -0.60 1.70 12.07
CA GLY A 99 -0.90 0.47 11.32
C GLY A 99 -2.09 0.58 10.34
N GLY A 100 -2.97 1.57 10.49
CA GLY A 100 -4.03 1.88 9.55
C GLY A 100 -3.55 2.52 8.23
N MET A 101 -2.36 3.12 8.21
CA MET A 101 -1.86 3.90 7.08
C MET A 101 -1.70 3.07 5.81
N ILE A 102 -1.16 1.84 5.92
CA ILE A 102 -1.03 0.95 4.76
C ILE A 102 -2.40 0.63 4.14
N PHE A 103 -3.44 0.46 4.97
CA PHE A 103 -4.79 0.18 4.49
C PHE A 103 -5.41 1.41 3.82
N GLN A 104 -5.14 2.60 4.35
CA GLN A 104 -5.59 3.86 3.74
C GLN A 104 -4.93 4.09 2.39
N LEU A 105 -3.63 3.84 2.26
CA LEU A 105 -2.92 3.93 0.98
C LEU A 105 -3.44 2.89 -0.03
N LEU A 106 -3.77 1.68 0.41
CA LEU A 106 -4.38 0.66 -0.45
C LEU A 106 -5.77 1.09 -0.92
N GLU A 107 -6.59 1.68 -0.05
CA GLU A 107 -7.86 2.28 -0.46
C GLU A 107 -7.64 3.35 -1.53
N ASP A 108 -6.83 4.37 -1.22
CA ASP A 108 -6.57 5.51 -2.09
C ASP A 108 -6.06 5.01 -3.47
N LEU A 109 -5.17 4.02 -3.47
CA LEU A 109 -4.64 3.39 -4.68
C LEU A 109 -5.75 2.72 -5.52
N THR A 110 -6.67 1.99 -4.91
CA THR A 110 -7.78 1.34 -5.62
C THR A 110 -8.81 2.33 -6.15
N GLU A 111 -8.99 3.47 -5.49
CA GLU A 111 -9.87 4.55 -5.93
C GLU A 111 -9.29 5.27 -7.15
N MET A 112 -7.97 5.55 -7.14
CA MET A 112 -7.25 6.18 -8.25
C MET A 112 -6.97 5.22 -9.43
N SER A 113 -7.18 3.92 -9.25
CA SER A 113 -6.89 2.89 -10.25
C SER A 113 -8.11 2.50 -11.09
N THR A 114 -7.86 2.14 -12.35
CA THR A 114 -8.86 1.48 -13.20
C THR A 114 -9.16 0.06 -12.70
N MET A 115 -10.31 -0.49 -13.09
CA MET A 115 -10.70 -1.86 -12.71
C MET A 115 -9.68 -2.91 -13.15
N ARG A 116 -9.02 -2.71 -14.30
CA ARG A 116 -7.97 -3.60 -14.81
C ARG A 116 -6.70 -3.54 -13.96
N ASN A 117 -6.37 -2.38 -13.40
CA ASN A 117 -5.20 -2.22 -12.53
C ASN A 117 -5.46 -2.72 -11.09
N CYS A 118 -6.73 -2.76 -10.67
CA CYS A 118 -7.11 -3.28 -9.34
C CYS A 118 -6.74 -4.76 -9.17
N GLU A 119 -6.70 -5.55 -10.25
CA GLU A 119 -6.26 -6.96 -10.20
C GLU A 119 -4.82 -7.10 -9.69
N ASP A 120 -3.91 -6.26 -10.19
CA ASP A 120 -2.51 -6.29 -9.73
C ASP A 120 -2.37 -5.77 -8.28
N VAL A 121 -3.22 -4.81 -7.87
CA VAL A 121 -3.25 -4.32 -6.48
C VAL A 121 -3.68 -5.44 -5.54
N PHE A 122 -4.72 -6.18 -5.91
CA PHE A 122 -5.18 -7.33 -5.14
C PHE A 122 -4.13 -8.46 -5.08
N GLY A 123 -3.41 -8.72 -6.16
CA GLY A 123 -2.28 -9.66 -6.15
C GLY A 123 -1.20 -9.26 -5.15
N TYR A 124 -0.92 -7.96 -5.00
CA TYR A 124 -0.03 -7.47 -3.94
C TYR A 124 -0.59 -7.74 -2.54
N ILE A 125 -1.88 -7.47 -2.29
CA ILE A 125 -2.51 -7.72 -0.98
C ILE A 125 -2.43 -9.21 -0.63
N GLU A 126 -2.64 -10.12 -1.59
CA GLU A 126 -2.48 -11.58 -1.37
C GLU A 126 -1.05 -11.94 -1.01
N SER A 127 -0.07 -11.37 -1.72
CA SER A 127 1.34 -11.63 -1.45
C SER A 127 1.80 -11.18 -0.06
N LYS A 128 1.08 -10.25 0.59
CA LYS A 128 1.41 -9.67 1.90
C LYS A 128 0.40 -10.04 3.00
N GLN A 129 -0.48 -11.01 2.74
CA GLN A 129 -1.57 -11.37 3.67
C GLN A 129 -1.05 -11.81 5.05
N ASP A 130 0.12 -12.45 5.12
CA ASP A 130 0.72 -12.92 6.38
C ASP A 130 1.10 -11.77 7.31
N ILE A 131 1.44 -10.61 6.74
CA ILE A 131 1.78 -9.39 7.49
C ILE A 131 0.52 -8.56 7.72
N LEU A 132 -0.27 -8.32 6.68
CA LEU A 132 -1.50 -7.52 6.74
C LEU A 132 -2.57 -8.15 7.65
N GLY A 133 -2.56 -9.47 7.79
CA GLY A 133 -3.47 -10.23 8.65
C GLY A 133 -3.07 -10.25 10.13
N LYS A 134 -1.90 -9.70 10.50
CA LYS A 134 -1.49 -9.61 11.91
C LYS A 134 -2.53 -8.80 12.69
N PRO A 135 -3.01 -9.27 13.86
CA PRO A 135 -4.07 -8.60 14.62
C PRO A 135 -3.80 -7.12 14.89
N GLU A 136 -2.54 -6.77 15.16
CA GLU A 136 -2.08 -5.41 15.47
C GLU A 136 -2.32 -4.41 14.32
N LEU A 137 -2.09 -4.85 13.07
CA LEU A 137 -2.32 -4.05 11.88
C LEU A 137 -3.79 -4.15 11.44
N PHE A 138 -4.30 -5.37 11.41
CA PHE A 138 -5.62 -5.67 10.87
C PHE A 138 -6.76 -5.03 11.66
N ALA A 139 -6.63 -4.93 12.99
CA ALA A 139 -7.63 -4.25 13.83
C ALA A 139 -7.84 -2.79 13.40
N ARG A 140 -6.79 -2.12 12.94
CA ARG A 140 -6.84 -0.72 12.47
C ARG A 140 -7.29 -0.61 11.00
N GLY A 141 -6.95 -1.62 10.19
CA GLY A 141 -7.24 -1.66 8.75
C GLY A 141 -8.59 -2.24 8.32
N LYS A 142 -9.27 -2.96 9.21
CA LYS A 142 -10.51 -3.70 8.93
C LYS A 142 -11.56 -2.90 8.16
N LEU A 143 -11.96 -1.76 8.73
CA LEU A 143 -13.11 -0.99 8.23
C LEU A 143 -12.77 -0.39 6.86
N VAL A 144 -11.52 0.05 6.71
CA VAL A 144 -10.98 0.56 5.46
C VAL A 144 -11.08 -0.53 4.39
N MET A 145 -10.57 -1.73 4.66
CA MET A 145 -10.57 -2.82 3.68
C MET A 145 -11.99 -3.27 3.32
N LEU A 146 -12.91 -3.36 4.29
CA LEU A 146 -14.32 -3.70 4.03
C LEU A 146 -15.00 -2.67 3.12
N ARG A 147 -14.80 -1.38 3.39
CA ARG A 147 -15.36 -0.29 2.58
C ARG A 147 -14.74 -0.30 1.17
N THR A 148 -13.43 -0.49 1.05
CA THR A 148 -12.74 -0.63 -0.24
C THR A 148 -13.30 -1.80 -1.05
N CYS A 149 -13.44 -3.00 -0.46
CA CYS A 149 -14.04 -4.14 -1.14
C CYS A 149 -15.49 -3.86 -1.57
N ASN A 150 -16.30 -3.23 -0.72
CA ASN A 150 -17.68 -2.88 -1.06
C ASN A 150 -17.78 -1.90 -2.23
N GLN A 151 -16.93 -0.88 -2.26
CA GLN A 151 -16.86 0.08 -3.37
C GLN A 151 -16.45 -0.62 -4.67
N LEU A 152 -15.47 -1.52 -4.62
CA LEU A 152 -15.01 -2.28 -5.77
C LEU A 152 -16.08 -3.25 -6.29
N LEU A 153 -16.82 -3.94 -5.41
CA LEU A 153 -17.95 -4.78 -5.81
C LEU A 153 -19.05 -3.98 -6.52
N ARG A 154 -19.36 -2.76 -6.05
CA ARG A 154 -20.32 -1.87 -6.73
C ARG A 154 -19.84 -1.46 -8.12
N ARG A 155 -18.53 -1.24 -8.29
CA ARG A 155 -17.92 -0.94 -9.61
C ARG A 155 -17.98 -2.17 -10.53
N LEU A 156 -17.62 -3.34 -10.01
CA LEU A 156 -17.64 -4.62 -10.75
C LEU A 156 -19.04 -5.04 -11.18
N SER A 157 -20.05 -4.86 -10.32
CA SER A 157 -21.43 -5.21 -10.62
C SER A 157 -22.01 -4.47 -11.83
N LYS A 158 -21.42 -3.33 -12.23
CA LYS A 158 -21.84 -2.55 -13.40
C LYS A 158 -21.10 -2.94 -14.68
N VAL A 159 -19.96 -3.62 -14.57
CA VAL A 159 -19.09 -4.02 -15.69
C VAL A 159 -19.18 -5.54 -15.85
N TYR A 160 -20.38 -6.03 -16.17
CA TYR A 160 -20.79 -7.43 -16.03
C TYR A 160 -20.19 -8.42 -17.04
N SER A 161 -19.09 -8.13 -17.74
CA SER A 161 -18.72 -8.93 -18.92
C SER A 161 -17.27 -9.41 -19.06
N ALA A 162 -16.36 -9.24 -18.09
CA ALA A 162 -15.02 -9.86 -18.22
C ALA A 162 -14.18 -10.09 -16.95
N LEU A 163 -14.51 -9.50 -15.79
CA LEU A 163 -13.60 -9.48 -14.63
C LEU A 163 -13.99 -10.46 -13.53
N HIS A 164 -14.20 -11.72 -13.90
CA HIS A 164 -14.61 -12.78 -12.96
C HIS A 164 -13.59 -12.99 -11.84
N PHE A 165 -12.29 -12.90 -12.15
CA PHE A 165 -11.20 -13.09 -11.20
C PHE A 165 -11.16 -12.01 -10.12
N SER A 166 -11.18 -10.72 -10.49
CA SER A 166 -11.20 -9.61 -9.53
C SER A 166 -12.44 -9.62 -8.65
N PHE A 167 -13.58 -10.09 -9.17
CA PHE A 167 -14.82 -10.23 -8.39
C PHE A 167 -14.75 -11.37 -7.36
N VAL A 168 -14.27 -12.55 -7.78
CA VAL A 168 -14.06 -13.70 -6.88
C VAL A 168 -13.05 -13.35 -5.79
N LEU A 169 -11.96 -12.65 -6.13
CA LEU A 169 -10.96 -12.23 -5.16
C LEU A 169 -11.53 -11.24 -4.14
N CYS A 170 -12.32 -10.27 -4.60
CA CYS A 170 -12.96 -9.28 -3.72
C CYS A 170 -13.96 -9.95 -2.75
N ILE A 171 -14.72 -10.95 -3.21
CA ILE A 171 -15.62 -11.76 -2.37
C ILE A 171 -14.81 -12.65 -1.40
N ARG A 172 -13.74 -13.30 -1.88
CA ARG A 172 -12.86 -14.13 -1.07
C ARG A 172 -12.21 -13.31 0.04
N TYR A 173 -11.74 -12.10 -0.27
CA TYR A 173 -11.25 -11.15 0.72
C TYR A 173 -12.33 -10.77 1.71
N GLN A 174 -13.53 -10.35 1.27
CA GLN A 174 -14.62 -10.08 2.21
C GLN A 174 -14.92 -11.26 3.13
N LYS A 175 -14.96 -12.48 2.59
CA LYS A 175 -15.21 -13.68 3.38
C LYS A 175 -14.06 -13.98 4.35
N HIS A 176 -12.81 -13.78 3.95
CA HIS A 176 -11.64 -13.95 4.79
C HIS A 176 -11.60 -12.89 5.91
N LEU A 177 -11.84 -11.62 5.56
CA LEU A 177 -12.03 -10.53 6.52
C LEU A 177 -13.13 -10.90 7.52
N LEU A 178 -14.28 -11.39 7.05
CA LEU A 178 -15.39 -11.85 7.90
C LEU A 178 -15.05 -13.07 8.77
N THR A 179 -14.21 -13.98 8.29
CA THR A 179 -13.79 -15.17 9.05
C THR A 179 -12.81 -14.82 10.16
N LEU A 180 -11.93 -13.83 9.93
CA LEU A 180 -11.09 -13.23 10.98
C LEU A 180 -11.93 -12.49 12.05
N PHE A 181 -13.24 -12.28 11.86
CA PHE A 181 -14.16 -11.71 12.86
C PHE A 181 -14.97 -12.73 13.67
N ALA A 182 -14.84 -14.02 13.36
CA ALA A 182 -15.62 -15.06 14.05
C ALA A 182 -15.01 -15.50 15.41
N HIS A 183 -13.89 -14.90 15.82
CA HIS A 183 -13.21 -15.18 17.09
C HIS A 183 -12.94 -13.89 17.88
#